data_AF-A0A7K9TXU2-F1
#
_entry.id   AF-A0A7K9TXU2-F1
#
_cell.length_a   1.000
_cell.length_b   1.000
_cell.length_c   1.000
_cell.angle_alpha   90.00
_cell.angle_beta   90.00
_cell.angle_gamma   90.00
#
_symmetry.space_group_name_H-M   'P 1'
#
loop_
_entity.id
_entity.type
_entity.pdbx_description
1 polymer ?
#
loop_
_entity_poly.entity_id
_entity_poly.type
_entity_poly.pdbx_seq_one_letter_code
_entity_poly.pdbx_strand_id
1 'polypeptide(L)'
;SVPFLIRLFPDVLTKFVFLNFLAFPFFVDLRRPELLVNNTISLYLTTEPGITVGIWHTVPGSRAAEAQGKDQHWYEEALGDTHPVIIYLHGNGGTR
;
A
#
# COMPACT_ATOMS: atom_id res chain seq x y z
N SER A 1 -5.12 -7.90 -25.00
CA SER A 1 -6.29 -7.42 -25.76
C SER A 1 -7.53 -7.51 -24.89
N VAL A 2 -8.34 -6.46 -24.76
CA VAL A 2 -9.63 -6.55 -24.04
C VAL A 2 -10.65 -7.24 -24.96
N PRO A 3 -11.34 -8.32 -24.53
CA PRO A 3 -12.33 -9.02 -25.35
C PRO A 3 -13.37 -8.07 -25.94
N PHE A 4 -13.73 -8.27 -27.21
CA PHE A 4 -14.70 -7.43 -27.93
C PHE A 4 -16.03 -7.30 -27.18
N LEU A 5 -16.52 -8.40 -26.59
CA LEU A 5 -17.73 -8.42 -25.78
C LEU A 5 -17.68 -7.43 -24.60
N ILE A 6 -16.54 -7.26 -23.92
CA ILE A 6 -16.41 -6.33 -22.79
C ILE A 6 -16.57 -4.87 -23.27
N ARG A 7 -16.16 -4.56 -24.50
CA ARG A 7 -16.29 -3.21 -25.06
C ARG A 7 -17.72 -2.84 -25.44
N LEU A 8 -18.60 -3.83 -25.66
CA LEU A 8 -20.00 -3.61 -26.02
C LEU A 8 -20.89 -3.24 -24.81
N PHE A 9 -20.41 -3.50 -23.59
CA PHE A 9 -21.18 -3.25 -22.36
C PHE A 9 -20.41 -2.30 -21.44
N PRO A 10 -20.70 -0.99 -21.46
CA PRO A 10 -19.99 0.03 -20.66
C PRO A 10 -19.94 -0.26 -19.16
N ASP A 11 -21.01 -0.83 -18.60
CA ASP A 11 -21.05 -1.20 -17.18
C ASP A 11 -20.06 -2.34 -16.84
N VAL A 12 -19.91 -3.30 -17.76
CA VAL A 12 -18.96 -4.41 -17.62
C VAL A 12 -17.53 -3.89 -17.82
N LEU A 13 -17.32 -3.02 -18.81
CA LEU A 13 -16.03 -2.37 -19.04
C LEU A 13 -15.56 -1.59 -17.80
N THR A 14 -16.46 -0.83 -17.18
CA THR A 14 -16.17 -0.06 -15.95
C THR A 14 -15.70 -0.98 -14.82
N LYS A 15 -16.44 -2.08 -14.57
CA LYS A 15 -16.05 -3.08 -13.57
C LYS A 15 -14.71 -3.75 -13.91
N PHE A 16 -14.45 -4.01 -15.18
CA PHE A 16 -13.21 -4.62 -15.65
C PHE A 16 -11.99 -3.70 -15.52
N VAL A 17 -12.16 -2.39 -15.75
CA VAL A 17 -11.09 -1.38 -15.61
C VAL A 17 -10.71 -1.20 -14.15
N PHE A 18 -11.71 -1.11 -13.26
CA PHE A 18 -11.44 -0.80 -11.86
C PHE A 18 -11.26 -2.03 -10.96
N LEU A 19 -11.74 -3.21 -11.39
CA LEU A 19 -11.71 -4.47 -10.63
C LEU A 19 -12.22 -4.33 -9.18
N ASN A 20 -13.16 -3.39 -8.95
CA ASN A 20 -13.65 -3.04 -7.61
C ASN A 20 -14.30 -4.21 -6.83
N PHE A 21 -14.63 -5.30 -7.51
CA PHE A 21 -15.24 -6.50 -6.94
C PHE A 21 -14.21 -7.58 -6.57
N LEU A 22 -12.92 -7.38 -6.90
CA LEU A 22 -11.86 -8.34 -6.69
C LEU A 22 -10.83 -7.76 -5.72
N ALA A 23 -10.59 -8.46 -4.61
CA ALA A 23 -9.47 -8.17 -3.72
C ALA A 23 -8.27 -9.03 -4.15
N PHE A 24 -7.22 -8.41 -4.70
CA PHE A 24 -6.03 -9.11 -5.19
C PHE A 24 -4.74 -8.42 -4.68
N PRO A 25 -3.75 -9.15 -4.15
CA PRO A 25 -3.62 -10.61 -4.12
C PRO A 25 -4.54 -11.29 -3.10
N PHE A 26 -5.00 -12.51 -3.43
CA PHE A 26 -5.89 -13.27 -2.55
C PHE A 26 -5.19 -13.75 -1.29
N PHE A 27 -5.90 -13.73 -0.15
CA PHE A 27 -5.45 -14.28 1.13
C PHE A 27 -4.19 -13.64 1.73
N VAL A 28 -3.89 -12.40 1.34
CA VAL A 28 -2.75 -11.64 1.89
C VAL A 28 -3.24 -10.68 2.98
N ASP A 29 -2.61 -10.72 4.16
CA ASP A 29 -2.87 -9.75 5.23
C ASP A 29 -2.02 -8.50 5.02
N LEU A 30 -2.59 -7.52 4.31
CA LEU A 30 -1.93 -6.24 4.01
C LEU A 30 -1.75 -5.34 5.24
N ARG A 31 -2.32 -5.70 6.40
CA ARG A 31 -2.07 -4.99 7.66
C ARG A 31 -0.71 -5.36 8.25
N ARG A 32 -0.09 -6.44 7.75
CA ARG A 32 1.19 -6.99 8.19
C ARG A 32 2.24 -6.99 7.07
N PRO A 33 2.63 -5.81 6.56
CA PRO A 33 3.58 -5.71 5.46
C PRO A 33 4.94 -6.29 5.78
N GLU A 34 5.32 -6.41 7.05
CA GLU A 34 6.59 -7.02 7.48
C GLU A 34 6.73 -8.49 7.06
N LEU A 35 5.62 -9.16 6.70
CA LEU A 35 5.61 -10.50 6.14
C LEU A 35 5.81 -10.54 4.61
N LEU A 36 5.71 -9.39 3.93
CA LEU A 36 5.66 -9.27 2.48
C LEU A 36 6.84 -8.49 1.92
N VAL A 37 7.26 -7.44 2.63
CA VAL A 37 8.30 -6.51 2.23
C VAL A 37 9.23 -6.25 3.41
N ASN A 38 10.53 -6.43 3.19
CA ASN A 38 11.54 -6.19 4.21
C ASN A 38 11.51 -4.73 4.69
N ASN A 39 11.85 -4.52 5.96
CA ASN A 39 12.00 -3.19 6.55
C ASN A 39 10.76 -2.29 6.39
N THR A 40 9.57 -2.91 6.43
CA THR A 40 8.30 -2.23 6.19
C THR A 40 7.35 -2.46 7.34
N ILE A 41 6.69 -1.40 7.81
CA ILE A 41 5.66 -1.46 8.84
C ILE A 41 4.37 -0.77 8.38
N SER A 42 3.26 -1.10 9.02
CA SER A 42 2.01 -0.34 8.90
C SER A 42 2.01 0.84 9.87
N LEU A 43 1.69 2.03 9.36
CA LEU A 43 1.36 3.21 10.16
C LEU A 43 -0.07 3.65 9.85
N TYR A 44 -0.68 4.41 10.76
CA TYR A 44 -2.05 4.90 10.60
C TYR A 44 -2.09 6.40 10.83
N LEU A 45 -2.49 7.14 9.79
CA LEU A 45 -2.59 8.60 9.83
C LEU A 45 -4.06 9.00 10.00
N THR A 46 -4.34 9.83 11.00
CA THR A 46 -5.64 10.49 11.10
C THR A 46 -5.70 11.63 10.10
N THR A 47 -6.80 11.74 9.36
CA THR A 47 -6.99 12.75 8.31
C THR A 47 -8.16 13.66 8.67
N GLU A 48 -9.28 13.55 7.97
CA GLU A 48 -10.53 14.24 8.29
C GLU A 48 -11.22 13.61 9.52
N PRO A 49 -12.15 14.31 10.19
CA PRO A 49 -12.86 13.78 11.35
C PRO A 49 -13.49 12.41 11.08
N GLY A 50 -13.03 11.40 11.84
CA GLY A 50 -13.51 10.02 11.72
C GLY A 50 -12.84 9.18 10.62
N ILE A 51 -11.85 9.73 9.90
CA ILE A 51 -11.15 9.04 8.81
C ILE A 51 -9.68 8.78 9.16
N THR A 52 -9.28 7.51 9.10
CA THR A 52 -7.91 7.04 9.27
C THR A 52 -7.43 6.35 8.00
N VAL A 53 -6.23 6.69 7.54
CA VAL A 53 -5.58 6.07 6.38
C VAL A 53 -4.45 5.18 6.87
N GLY A 54 -4.46 3.90 6.47
CA GLY A 54 -3.32 3.01 6.64
C GLY A 54 -2.26 3.27 5.57
N ILE A 55 -1.01 3.42 5.97
CA ILE A 55 0.13 3.55 5.07
C ILE A 55 1.16 2.47 5.39
N TRP A 56 1.95 2.09 4.40
CA TRP A 56 3.16 1.31 4.61
C TRP A 56 4.35 2.25 4.61
N HIS A 57 5.19 2.17 5.64
CA HIS A 57 6.46 2.88 5.70
C HIS A 57 7.60 1.87 5.55
N THR A 58 8.35 1.99 4.45
CA THR A 58 9.54 1.19 4.16
C THR A 58 10.80 2.05 4.29
N VAL A 59 11.75 1.64 5.12
CA VAL A 59 13.07 2.29 5.16
C VAL A 59 13.98 1.73 4.07
N PRO A 60 14.94 2.53 3.55
CA PRO A 60 15.86 2.08 2.50
C PRO A 60 16.62 0.81 2.90
N GLY A 61 16.90 -0.06 1.91
CA GLY A 61 17.62 -1.32 2.14
C GLY A 61 19.01 -1.15 2.77
N SER A 62 19.65 0.01 2.59
CA SER A 62 20.91 0.35 3.27
C SER A 62 20.78 0.41 4.80
N ARG A 63 19.58 0.62 5.34
CA ARG A 63 19.28 0.67 6.78
C ARG A 63 18.60 -0.60 7.30
N ALA A 64 18.55 -1.67 6.51
CA ALA A 64 17.87 -2.91 6.88
C ALA A 64 18.36 -3.51 8.21
N ALA A 65 19.68 -3.46 8.44
CA ALA A 65 20.27 -3.93 9.68
C ALA A 65 19.84 -3.10 10.91
N GLU A 66 19.68 -1.79 10.74
CA GLU A 66 19.21 -0.91 11.81
C GLU A 66 17.72 -1.13 12.11
N ALA A 67 16.93 -1.39 11.07
CA ALA A 67 15.47 -1.54 11.14
C ALA A 67 15.03 -2.86 11.79
N GLN A 68 15.92 -3.85 11.86
CA GLN A 68 15.59 -5.17 12.39
C GLN A 68 15.17 -5.10 13.86
N GLY A 69 13.95 -5.57 14.14
CA GLY A 69 13.40 -5.61 15.50
C GLY A 69 13.05 -4.25 16.09
N LYS A 70 13.04 -3.19 15.27
CA LYS A 70 12.65 -1.85 15.70
C LYS A 70 11.13 -1.70 15.78
N ASP A 71 10.70 -0.83 16.67
CA ASP A 71 9.31 -0.50 16.91
C ASP A 71 8.85 0.69 16.04
N GLN A 72 7.57 0.98 16.09
CA GLN A 72 6.94 2.06 15.34
C GLN A 72 7.64 3.41 15.56
N HIS A 73 8.05 3.72 16.80
CA HIS A 73 8.67 5.00 17.13
C HIS A 73 9.97 5.23 16.35
N TRP A 74 10.83 4.21 16.27
CA TRP A 74 12.07 4.32 15.49
C TRP A 74 11.81 4.56 14.00
N TYR A 75 10.80 3.91 13.42
CA TYR A 75 10.42 4.13 12.03
C TYR A 75 9.87 5.55 11.82
N GLU A 76 9.11 6.11 12.75
CA GLU A 76 8.64 7.49 12.67
C GLU A 76 9.81 8.50 12.76
N GLU A 77 10.77 8.27 13.66
CA GLU A 77 11.99 9.10 13.75
C GLU A 77 12.83 9.05 12.48
N ALA A 78 12.87 7.91 11.79
CA ALA A 78 13.62 7.76 10.55
C ALA A 78 13.10 8.66 9.41
N LEU A 79 11.84 9.11 9.45
CA LEU A 79 11.29 10.08 8.49
C LEU A 79 11.87 11.48 8.65
N GLY A 80 12.43 11.80 9.82
CA GLY A 80 12.98 13.11 10.14
C GLY A 80 14.43 13.32 9.70
N ASP A 81 15.05 12.34 9.05
CA ASP A 81 16.43 12.46 8.58
C ASP A 81 16.53 13.33 7.30
N THR A 82 17.76 13.52 6.79
CA THR A 82 18.01 14.40 5.64
C THR A 82 17.74 13.74 4.28
N HIS A 83 17.32 12.47 4.24
CA HIS A 83 17.09 11.74 3.00
C HIS A 83 15.73 12.09 2.39
N PRO A 84 15.60 12.01 1.04
CA PRO A 84 14.33 12.24 0.39
C PRO A 84 13.30 11.15 0.73
N VAL A 85 12.05 11.56 0.91
CA VAL A 85 10.91 10.67 1.06
C VAL A 85 10.24 10.47 -0.31
N ILE A 86 9.99 9.22 -0.68
CA ILE A 86 9.23 8.86 -1.89
C ILE A 86 7.84 8.40 -1.46
N ILE A 87 6.81 9.09 -1.96
CA ILE A 87 5.41 8.70 -1.74
C ILE A 87 4.91 7.97 -2.98
N TYR A 88 4.52 6.71 -2.80
CA TYR A 88 3.86 5.91 -3.83
C TYR A 88 2.38 5.73 -3.48
N LEU A 89 1.50 6.14 -4.38
CA LEU A 89 0.06 5.97 -4.26
C LEU A 89 -0.39 4.92 -5.27
N HIS A 90 -0.94 3.81 -4.79
CA HIS A 90 -1.42 2.76 -5.69
C HIS A 90 -2.75 3.15 -6.36
N GLY A 91 -3.00 2.59 -7.55
CA GLY A 91 -4.28 2.71 -8.21
C GLY A 91 -5.37 1.81 -7.61
N ASN A 92 -6.60 1.95 -8.10
CA ASN A 92 -7.77 1.23 -7.60
C ASN A 92 -7.81 -0.29 -7.86
N GLY A 93 -6.90 -0.83 -8.69
CA GLY A 93 -7.07 -2.15 -9.33
C GLY A 93 -6.55 -3.38 -8.57
N GLY A 94 -6.16 -3.26 -7.30
CA GLY A 94 -5.55 -4.39 -6.57
C GLY A 94 -5.97 -4.46 -5.11
N THR A 95 -5.59 -3.45 -4.34
CA THR A 95 -5.76 -3.45 -2.89
C THR A 95 -6.59 -2.25 -2.46
N ARG A 96 -7.66 -2.49 -1.70
CA ARG A 96 -8.48 -1.48 -1.02
C ARG A 96 -8.56 -1.83 0.45
#